data_AF-A0A972XN44-F1
#
_entry.id   AF-A0A972XN44-F1
#
_cell.length_a   1.000
_cell.length_b   1.000
_cell.length_c   1.000
_cell.angle_alpha   90.00
_cell.angle_beta   90.00
_cell.angle_gamma   90.00
#
_symmetry.space_group_name_H-M   'P 1'
#
loop_
_entity.id
_entity.type
_entity.pdbx_description
1 polymer ?
#
loop_
_entity_poly.entity_id
_entity_poly.type
_entity_poly.pdbx_seq_one_letter_code
_entity_poly.pdbx_strand_id
1 'polypeptide(L)'
;IVIDYAGGSLLLTAIFTSLVVWIVGLAVPVTASYIICAVIAAPALIKLGVPDFAAHMFIFYYAVLSEVSPPTALSPFAAAAITGGDPYKTTLQCWKYTVPAFLVPFMFVLDPSGQGLLLMGSTKALATANWWSIAEVTLTAAVGVAALAGGFQGWALKRMTVLERWMLIVAGFALMYPSGMADLIGFGLVTLALAMQYFRRDKTL
;
A
#
# COMPACT_ATOMS: atom_id res chain seq x y z
N ILE A 1 12.37 -19.87 10.40
CA ILE A 1 13.30 -18.96 9.68
C ILE A 1 12.80 -17.52 9.70
N VAL A 2 11.73 -17.16 8.94
CA VAL A 2 11.27 -15.75 8.89
C VAL A 2 10.88 -15.22 10.28
N ILE A 3 10.11 -16.00 11.06
CA ILE A 3 9.70 -15.63 12.44
C ILE A 3 10.91 -15.52 13.38
N ASP A 4 11.87 -16.45 13.24
CA ASP A 4 13.07 -16.51 14.09
C ASP A 4 13.99 -15.30 13.82
N TYR A 5 14.16 -14.91 12.55
CA TYR A 5 14.88 -13.69 12.16
C TYR A 5 14.13 -12.40 12.50
N ALA A 6 12.80 -12.44 12.52
CA ALA A 6 11.96 -11.33 12.92
C ALA A 6 11.86 -11.14 14.44
N GLY A 7 12.44 -12.06 15.25
CA GLY A 7 12.37 -12.01 16.70
C GLY A 7 10.94 -12.04 17.25
N GLY A 8 9.99 -12.63 16.51
CA GLY A 8 8.56 -12.61 16.86
C GLY A 8 7.81 -11.31 16.51
N SER A 9 8.46 -10.32 15.88
CA SER A 9 7.79 -9.09 15.44
C SER A 9 6.96 -9.32 14.18
N LEU A 10 5.68 -8.94 14.26
CA LEU A 10 4.74 -9.00 13.13
C LEU A 10 5.19 -8.10 11.96
N LEU A 11 5.70 -6.91 12.27
CA LEU A 11 6.18 -5.95 11.26
C LEU A 11 7.34 -6.52 10.45
N LEU A 12 8.37 -7.06 11.13
CA LEU A 12 9.52 -7.64 10.45
C LEU A 12 9.13 -8.88 9.64
N THR A 13 8.21 -9.70 10.16
CA THR A 13 7.69 -10.85 9.43
C THR A 13 6.94 -10.43 8.18
N ALA A 14 6.10 -9.40 8.23
CA ALA A 14 5.41 -8.86 7.08
C ALA A 14 6.38 -8.29 6.03
N ILE A 15 7.42 -7.56 6.46
CA ILE A 15 8.47 -7.06 5.57
C ILE A 15 9.21 -8.22 4.89
N PHE A 16 9.68 -9.21 5.62
CA PHE A 16 10.36 -10.35 5.03
C PHE A 16 9.45 -11.16 4.09
N THR A 17 8.20 -11.41 4.48
CA THR A 17 7.20 -12.05 3.61
C THR A 17 7.01 -11.26 2.33
N SER A 18 6.89 -9.93 2.41
CA SER A 18 6.75 -9.07 1.23
C SER A 18 7.93 -9.17 0.28
N LEU A 19 9.16 -9.24 0.80
CA LEU A 19 10.38 -9.38 0.00
C LEU A 19 10.46 -10.75 -0.66
N VAL A 20 10.08 -11.82 0.05
CA VAL A 20 10.03 -13.18 -0.50
C VAL A 20 9.03 -13.24 -1.65
N VAL A 21 7.80 -12.75 -1.43
CA VAL A 21 6.74 -12.74 -2.46
C VAL A 21 7.17 -11.89 -3.65
N TRP A 22 7.81 -10.75 -3.40
CA TRP A 22 8.33 -9.89 -4.45
C TRP A 22 9.37 -10.62 -5.31
N ILE A 23 10.38 -11.23 -4.70
CA ILE A 23 11.45 -11.95 -5.42
C ILE A 23 10.89 -13.14 -6.20
N VAL A 24 10.04 -13.95 -5.57
CA VAL A 24 9.40 -15.10 -6.25
C VAL A 24 8.54 -14.62 -7.41
N GLY A 25 7.81 -13.53 -7.22
CA GLY A 25 6.95 -12.93 -8.23
C GLY A 25 7.67 -12.36 -9.44
N LEU A 26 8.98 -12.10 -9.36
CA LEU A 26 9.78 -11.72 -10.52
C LEU A 26 10.01 -12.90 -11.48
N ALA A 27 9.99 -14.15 -10.99
CA ALA A 27 10.38 -15.33 -11.77
C ALA A 27 9.21 -16.07 -12.42
N VAL A 28 8.00 -15.95 -11.88
CA VAL A 28 6.82 -16.75 -12.28
C VAL A 28 5.53 -15.91 -12.37
N PRO A 29 4.51 -16.37 -13.13
CA PRO A 29 3.23 -15.66 -13.24
C PRO A 29 2.51 -15.50 -11.90
N VAL A 30 1.71 -14.43 -11.76
CA VAL A 30 0.99 -14.04 -10.51
C VAL A 30 0.31 -15.21 -9.81
N THR A 31 -0.42 -16.05 -10.55
CA THR A 31 -1.12 -17.21 -10.00
C THR A 31 -0.16 -18.23 -9.36
N ALA A 32 0.96 -18.51 -10.01
CA ALA A 32 1.98 -19.42 -9.49
C ALA A 32 2.70 -18.82 -8.27
N SER A 33 3.06 -17.54 -8.34
CA SER A 33 3.69 -16.79 -7.23
C SER A 33 2.82 -16.84 -5.98
N TYR A 34 1.51 -16.59 -6.14
CA TYR A 34 0.55 -16.67 -5.05
C TYR A 34 0.48 -18.07 -4.45
N ILE A 35 0.31 -19.13 -5.26
CA ILE A 35 0.19 -20.51 -4.74
C ILE A 35 1.44 -20.91 -3.95
N ILE A 36 2.63 -20.64 -4.49
CA ILE A 36 3.90 -20.95 -3.84
C ILE A 36 4.03 -20.18 -2.52
N CYS A 37 3.81 -18.87 -2.55
CA CYS A 37 3.97 -18.03 -1.36
C CYS A 37 2.87 -18.24 -0.32
N ALA A 38 1.66 -18.62 -0.74
CA ALA A 38 0.57 -18.96 0.18
C ALA A 38 0.92 -20.16 1.04
N VAL A 39 1.61 -21.17 0.49
CA VAL A 39 2.04 -22.35 1.26
C VAL A 39 3.24 -22.04 2.17
N ILE A 40 4.14 -21.15 1.74
CA ILE A 40 5.42 -20.92 2.45
C ILE A 40 5.31 -19.76 3.45
N ALA A 41 4.68 -18.66 3.06
CA ALA A 41 4.71 -17.39 3.79
C ALA A 41 3.41 -17.08 4.55
N ALA A 42 2.24 -17.55 4.09
CA ALA A 42 0.98 -17.34 4.83
C ALA A 42 1.04 -17.94 6.24
N PRO A 43 1.55 -19.18 6.44
CA PRO A 43 1.64 -19.77 7.77
C PRO A 43 2.51 -18.95 8.74
N ALA A 44 3.47 -18.18 8.22
CA ALA A 44 4.31 -17.33 9.07
C ALA A 44 3.53 -16.15 9.66
N LEU A 45 2.67 -15.50 8.85
CA LEU A 45 1.79 -14.42 9.31
C LEU A 45 0.70 -14.95 10.23
N ILE A 46 0.09 -16.09 9.88
CA ILE A 46 -0.99 -16.70 10.67
C ILE A 46 -0.49 -17.09 12.07
N LYS A 47 0.72 -17.63 12.19
CA LYS A 47 1.34 -17.95 13.48
C LYS A 47 1.53 -16.74 14.40
N LEU A 48 1.59 -15.53 13.85
CA LEU A 48 1.72 -14.28 14.60
C LEU A 48 0.38 -13.59 14.87
N GLY A 49 -0.75 -14.30 14.63
CA GLY A 49 -2.10 -13.82 14.97
C GLY A 49 -2.82 -13.09 13.83
N VAL A 50 -2.26 -13.06 12.62
CA VAL A 50 -2.96 -12.52 11.45
C VAL A 50 -4.02 -13.51 10.99
N PRO A 51 -5.30 -13.11 10.79
CA PRO A 51 -6.31 -14.00 10.26
C PRO A 51 -5.97 -14.52 8.86
N ASP A 52 -6.40 -15.74 8.56
CA ASP A 52 -6.10 -16.42 7.29
C ASP A 52 -6.45 -15.57 6.07
N PHE A 53 -7.65 -14.97 6.04
CA PHE A 53 -8.09 -14.14 4.92
C PHE A 53 -7.17 -12.93 4.70
N ALA A 54 -6.67 -12.30 5.77
CA ALA A 54 -5.78 -11.16 5.68
C ALA A 54 -4.37 -11.59 5.24
N ALA A 55 -3.87 -12.71 5.73
CA ALA A 55 -2.59 -13.27 5.30
C ALA A 55 -2.59 -13.67 3.81
N HIS A 56 -3.65 -14.32 3.35
CA HIS A 56 -3.83 -14.67 1.94
C HIS A 56 -3.98 -13.44 1.05
N MET A 57 -4.76 -12.44 1.48
CA MET A 57 -4.87 -11.17 0.76
C MET A 57 -3.55 -10.41 0.69
N PHE A 58 -2.76 -10.42 1.76
CA PHE A 58 -1.43 -9.81 1.77
C PHE A 58 -0.54 -10.41 0.67
N ILE A 59 -0.49 -11.74 0.60
CA ILE A 59 0.34 -12.46 -0.38
C ILE A 59 -0.18 -12.24 -1.79
N PHE A 60 -1.50 -12.30 -1.99
CA PHE A 60 -2.11 -12.03 -3.29
C PHE A 60 -1.80 -10.62 -3.77
N TYR A 61 -1.93 -9.61 -2.90
CA TYR A 61 -1.64 -8.22 -3.22
C TYR A 61 -0.18 -8.05 -3.66
N TYR A 62 0.75 -8.65 -2.92
CA TYR A 62 2.17 -8.59 -3.27
C TYR A 62 2.54 -9.39 -4.53
N ALA A 63 1.86 -10.50 -4.80
CA ALA A 63 2.06 -11.26 -6.03
C ALA A 63 1.60 -10.48 -7.27
N VAL A 64 0.56 -9.65 -7.15
CA VAL A 64 0.15 -8.73 -8.23
C VAL A 64 1.15 -7.58 -8.37
N LEU A 65 1.56 -6.97 -7.25
CA LEU A 65 2.49 -5.83 -7.28
C LEU A 65 3.91 -6.21 -7.74
N SER A 66 4.35 -7.46 -7.52
CA SER A 66 5.63 -7.92 -8.04
C SER A 66 5.68 -7.93 -9.57
N GLU A 67 4.54 -8.15 -10.22
CA GLU A 67 4.46 -8.25 -11.68
C GLU A 67 4.62 -6.89 -12.39
N VAL A 68 4.37 -5.79 -11.69
CA VAL A 68 4.60 -4.41 -12.18
C VAL A 68 5.95 -3.83 -11.75
N SER A 69 6.75 -4.59 -10.99
CA SER A 69 8.00 -4.13 -10.42
C SER A 69 9.21 -4.44 -11.34
N PRO A 70 10.21 -3.54 -11.42
CA PRO A 70 11.47 -3.86 -12.09
C PRO A 70 12.18 -5.04 -11.40
N PRO A 71 12.91 -5.92 -12.11
CA PRO A 71 13.33 -5.80 -13.52
C PRO A 71 12.41 -6.47 -14.56
N THR A 72 11.44 -7.30 -14.18
CA THR A 72 10.67 -8.11 -15.15
C THR A 72 9.40 -7.43 -15.66
N ALA A 73 8.69 -6.69 -14.80
CA ALA A 73 7.61 -5.76 -15.11
C ALA A 73 6.80 -6.07 -16.40
N LEU A 74 6.24 -7.27 -16.51
CA LEU A 74 5.73 -7.78 -17.80
C LEU A 74 4.55 -6.95 -18.33
N SER A 75 3.60 -6.58 -17.46
CA SER A 75 2.48 -5.70 -17.80
C SER A 75 2.88 -4.35 -18.41
N PRO A 76 3.72 -3.51 -17.76
CA PRO A 76 4.12 -2.24 -18.37
C PRO A 76 4.96 -2.38 -19.63
N PHE A 77 5.72 -3.47 -19.80
CA PHE A 77 6.42 -3.77 -21.05
C PHE A 77 5.44 -4.09 -22.19
N ALA A 78 4.42 -4.91 -21.92
CA ALA A 78 3.36 -5.20 -22.89
C ALA A 78 2.56 -3.94 -23.25
N ALA A 79 2.22 -3.11 -22.26
CA ALA A 79 1.55 -1.83 -22.48
C ALA A 79 2.39 -0.90 -23.37
N ALA A 80 3.70 -0.78 -23.09
CA ALA A 80 4.61 0.04 -23.90
C ALA A 80 4.72 -0.46 -25.35
N ALA A 81 4.72 -1.77 -25.57
CA ALA A 81 4.74 -2.35 -26.92
C ALA A 81 3.48 -2.03 -27.73
N ILE A 82 2.31 -1.95 -27.09
CA ILE A 82 1.04 -1.59 -27.74
C ILE A 82 0.98 -0.07 -28.02
N THR A 83 1.42 0.76 -27.08
CA THR A 83 1.33 2.23 -27.21
C THR A 83 2.51 2.87 -27.94
N GLY A 84 3.52 2.08 -28.34
CA GLY A 84 4.75 2.58 -28.98
C GLY A 84 5.65 3.39 -28.04
N GLY A 85 5.52 3.19 -26.72
CA GLY A 85 6.30 3.89 -25.70
C GLY A 85 7.64 3.21 -25.41
N ASP A 86 8.53 3.91 -24.70
CA ASP A 86 9.76 3.31 -24.19
C ASP A 86 9.43 2.34 -23.02
N PRO A 87 9.75 1.04 -23.13
CA PRO A 87 9.37 0.05 -22.11
C PRO A 87 9.96 0.33 -20.73
N TYR A 88 11.19 0.84 -20.69
CA TYR A 88 11.89 1.11 -19.45
C TYR A 88 11.31 2.33 -18.73
N LYS A 89 11.08 3.44 -19.46
CA LYS A 89 10.43 4.63 -18.91
C LYS A 89 9.00 4.33 -18.45
N THR A 90 8.26 3.54 -19.22
CA THR A 90 6.88 3.14 -18.89
C THR A 90 6.85 2.33 -17.60
N THR A 91 7.78 1.39 -17.45
CA THR A 91 7.95 0.59 -16.23
C THR A 91 8.29 1.46 -15.02
N LEU A 92 9.24 2.39 -15.15
CA LEU A 92 9.59 3.29 -14.04
C LEU A 92 8.43 4.20 -13.62
N GLN A 93 7.62 4.68 -14.58
CA GLN A 93 6.41 5.45 -14.27
C GLN A 93 5.35 4.58 -13.59
N CYS A 94 5.11 3.37 -14.10
CA CYS A 94 4.19 2.40 -13.49
C CYS A 94 4.60 2.13 -12.04
N TRP A 95 5.89 1.88 -11.79
CA TRP A 95 6.40 1.63 -10.45
C TRP A 95 6.23 2.85 -9.54
N LYS A 96 6.52 4.06 -10.03
CA LYS A 96 6.28 5.30 -9.28
C LYS A 96 4.81 5.44 -8.86
N TYR A 97 3.85 5.04 -9.70
CA TYR A 97 2.42 5.09 -9.38
C TYR A 97 1.96 4.00 -8.42
N THR A 98 2.64 2.85 -8.40
CA THR A 98 2.25 1.71 -7.57
C THR A 98 2.88 1.74 -6.18
N VAL A 99 3.87 2.60 -5.91
CA VAL A 99 4.47 2.78 -4.56
C VAL A 99 3.43 2.92 -3.44
N PRO A 100 2.38 3.76 -3.54
CA PRO A 100 1.33 3.84 -2.51
C PRO A 100 0.56 2.53 -2.29
N ALA A 101 0.46 1.69 -3.33
CA ALA A 101 -0.25 0.41 -3.24
C ALA A 101 0.54 -0.64 -2.43
N PHE A 102 1.88 -0.61 -2.46
CA PHE A 102 2.73 -1.51 -1.64
C PHE A 102 2.49 -1.38 -0.14
N LEU A 103 1.89 -0.28 0.26
CA LEU A 103 1.71 0.11 1.63
C LEU A 103 0.36 -0.38 2.21
N VAL A 104 -0.68 -0.48 1.38
CA VAL A 104 -2.03 -0.93 1.79
C VAL A 104 -2.02 -2.28 2.52
N PRO A 105 -1.26 -3.31 2.09
CA PRO A 105 -1.27 -4.60 2.77
C PRO A 105 -0.82 -4.56 4.23
N PHE A 106 0.06 -3.63 4.59
CA PHE A 106 0.50 -3.48 5.97
C PHE A 106 -0.61 -2.94 6.87
N MET A 107 -1.55 -2.15 6.35
CA MET A 107 -2.63 -1.58 7.14
C MET A 107 -3.51 -2.68 7.77
N PHE A 108 -3.87 -3.70 6.99
CA PHE A 108 -4.74 -4.78 7.46
C PHE A 108 -4.01 -5.98 8.09
N VAL A 109 -2.67 -6.02 8.01
CA VAL A 109 -1.85 -7.04 8.67
C VAL A 109 -1.36 -6.58 10.03
N LEU A 110 -0.95 -5.32 10.17
CA LEU A 110 -0.32 -4.81 11.39
C LEU A 110 -1.33 -4.43 12.47
N ASP A 111 -2.55 -4.04 12.08
CA ASP A 111 -3.59 -3.62 13.02
C ASP A 111 -4.91 -4.37 12.78
N PRO A 112 -5.56 -4.90 13.84
CA PRO A 112 -6.87 -5.55 13.74
C PRO A 112 -7.96 -4.67 13.13
N SER A 113 -7.93 -3.36 13.39
CA SER A 113 -8.91 -2.39 12.85
C SER A 113 -8.78 -2.28 11.33
N GLY A 114 -7.56 -2.42 10.81
CA GLY A 114 -7.27 -2.43 9.38
C GLY A 114 -7.96 -3.58 8.62
N GLN A 115 -8.32 -4.67 9.30
CA GLN A 115 -9.06 -5.79 8.69
C GLN A 115 -10.48 -5.38 8.24
N GLY A 116 -10.98 -4.23 8.71
CA GLY A 116 -12.19 -3.60 8.19
C GLY A 116 -12.12 -3.30 6.69
N LEU A 117 -10.93 -3.03 6.15
CA LEU A 117 -10.72 -2.85 4.70
C LEU A 117 -11.06 -4.11 3.90
N LEU A 118 -10.96 -5.28 4.53
CA LEU A 118 -11.28 -6.58 3.94
C LEU A 118 -12.67 -7.08 4.34
N LEU A 119 -13.50 -6.21 4.96
CA LEU A 119 -14.83 -6.54 5.45
C LEU A 119 -14.85 -7.79 6.37
N MET A 120 -13.76 -7.99 7.12
CA MET A 120 -13.58 -9.09 8.07
C MET A 120 -13.68 -10.52 7.48
N GLY A 121 -13.68 -10.68 6.15
CA GLY A 121 -13.64 -11.97 5.46
C GLY A 121 -14.86 -12.90 5.66
N SER A 122 -15.89 -12.51 6.43
CA SER A 122 -17.07 -13.35 6.70
C SER A 122 -18.34 -12.52 6.87
N THR A 123 -19.44 -12.98 6.25
CA THR A 123 -20.77 -12.35 6.36
C THR A 123 -21.32 -12.37 7.79
N LYS A 124 -20.90 -13.34 8.63
CA LYS A 124 -21.29 -13.40 10.05
C LYS A 124 -20.52 -12.39 10.90
N ALA A 125 -19.23 -12.23 10.65
CA ALA A 125 -18.41 -11.21 11.33
C ALA A 125 -18.88 -9.80 10.95
N LEU A 126 -19.29 -9.62 9.69
CA LEU A 126 -19.85 -8.38 9.17
C LEU A 126 -21.17 -7.98 9.86
N ALA A 127 -22.01 -8.94 10.23
CA ALA A 127 -23.28 -8.68 10.92
C ALA A 127 -23.08 -8.12 12.34
N THR A 128 -21.95 -8.41 12.98
CA THR A 128 -21.57 -7.91 14.31
C THR A 128 -20.55 -6.77 14.24
N ALA A 129 -20.16 -6.35 13.03
CA ALA A 129 -19.12 -5.36 12.85
C ALA A 129 -19.64 -3.94 13.13
N ASN A 130 -18.78 -3.12 13.73
CA ASN A 130 -19.03 -1.70 13.85
C ASN A 130 -18.85 -1.02 12.50
N TRP A 131 -19.95 -0.73 11.80
CA TRP A 131 -19.90 -0.06 10.51
C TRP A 131 -19.19 1.29 10.53
N TRP A 132 -19.25 1.98 11.66
CA TRP A 132 -18.55 3.26 11.85
C TRP A 132 -17.02 3.09 11.76
N SER A 133 -16.45 2.06 12.40
CA SER A 133 -15.00 1.85 12.37
C SER A 133 -14.53 1.42 10.98
N ILE A 134 -15.33 0.65 10.25
CA ILE A 134 -15.02 0.28 8.86
C ILE A 134 -15.00 1.53 7.97
N ALA A 135 -15.99 2.42 8.12
CA ALA A 135 -16.06 3.66 7.36
C ALA A 135 -14.86 4.57 7.68
N GLU A 136 -14.49 4.70 8.96
CA GLU A 136 -13.35 5.49 9.40
C GLU A 136 -12.03 4.96 8.80
N VAL A 137 -11.75 3.67 8.96
CA VAL A 137 -10.53 3.04 8.43
C VAL A 137 -10.48 3.11 6.89
N THR A 138 -11.62 2.97 6.23
CA THR A 138 -11.70 3.09 4.77
C THR A 138 -11.40 4.53 4.33
N LEU A 139 -11.92 5.52 5.05
CA LEU A 139 -11.68 6.93 4.77
C LEU A 139 -10.21 7.31 5.03
N THR A 140 -9.64 6.90 6.16
CA THR A 140 -8.23 7.19 6.48
C THR A 140 -7.30 6.51 5.49
N ALA A 141 -7.57 5.26 5.11
CA ALA A 141 -6.82 4.55 4.08
C ALA A 141 -6.92 5.23 2.71
N ALA A 142 -8.13 5.63 2.29
CA ALA A 142 -8.33 6.32 1.01
C ALA A 142 -7.58 7.66 0.97
N VAL A 143 -7.66 8.45 2.03
CA VAL A 143 -6.96 9.74 2.12
C VAL A 143 -5.44 9.53 2.25
N GLY A 144 -4.99 8.53 3.01
CA GLY A 144 -3.59 8.17 3.14
C GLY A 144 -2.96 7.77 1.81
N VAL A 145 -3.62 6.87 1.06
CA VAL A 145 -3.18 6.45 -0.28
C VAL A 145 -3.20 7.63 -1.26
N ALA A 146 -4.23 8.49 -1.21
CA ALA A 146 -4.29 9.68 -2.05
C ALA A 146 -3.16 10.68 -1.73
N ALA A 147 -2.85 10.89 -0.45
CA ALA A 147 -1.76 11.74 0.01
C ALA A 147 -0.40 11.20 -0.46
N LEU A 148 -0.16 9.90 -0.31
CA LEU A 148 1.04 9.23 -0.83
C LEU A 148 1.14 9.36 -2.35
N ALA A 149 0.06 9.09 -3.08
CA ALA A 149 0.03 9.21 -4.54
C ALA A 149 0.37 10.64 -4.98
N GLY A 150 -0.25 11.65 -4.37
CA GLY A 150 0.04 13.06 -4.64
C GLY A 150 1.49 13.44 -4.29
N GLY A 151 1.98 12.96 -3.15
CA GLY A 151 3.35 13.17 -2.69
C GLY A 151 4.40 12.52 -3.59
N PHE A 152 4.21 11.28 -4.03
CA PHE A 152 5.14 10.64 -4.98
C PHE A 152 5.06 11.28 -6.36
N GLN A 153 3.87 11.68 -6.81
CA GLN A 153 3.69 12.33 -8.10
C GLN A 153 4.21 13.77 -8.14
N GLY A 154 4.18 14.47 -7.01
CA GLY A 154 4.56 15.89 -6.91
C GLY A 154 3.46 16.84 -7.40
N TRP A 155 2.21 16.36 -7.43
CA TRP A 155 1.07 17.09 -7.94
C TRP A 155 -0.22 16.65 -7.23
N ALA A 156 -1.05 17.62 -6.80
CA ALA A 156 -2.37 17.37 -6.22
C ALA A 156 -3.41 18.34 -6.79
N LEU A 157 -3.40 19.60 -6.34
CA LEU A 157 -4.19 20.68 -6.97
C LEU A 157 -3.30 21.53 -7.89
N LYS A 158 -2.06 21.73 -7.47
CA LYS A 158 -1.02 22.45 -8.21
C LYS A 158 0.29 21.67 -8.15
N ARG A 159 1.28 22.09 -8.95
CA ARG A 159 2.65 21.56 -8.86
C ARG A 159 3.21 21.85 -7.46
N MET A 160 3.61 20.79 -6.75
CA MET A 160 4.02 20.89 -5.35
C MET A 160 5.41 21.48 -5.17
N THR A 161 5.60 22.21 -4.07
CA THR A 161 6.95 22.46 -3.53
C THR A 161 7.51 21.21 -2.85
N VAL A 162 8.83 21.18 -2.62
CA VAL A 162 9.48 20.09 -1.87
C VAL A 162 8.87 19.94 -0.48
N LEU A 163 8.47 21.05 0.17
CA LEU A 163 7.83 21.03 1.48
C LEU A 163 6.44 20.38 1.44
N GLU A 164 5.55 20.85 0.55
CA GLU A 164 4.20 20.29 0.37
C GLU A 164 4.25 18.79 0.04
N ARG A 165 5.25 18.40 -0.75
CA ARG A 165 5.50 17.01 -1.14
C ARG A 165 5.81 16.13 0.08
N TRP A 166 6.77 16.54 0.90
CA TRP A 166 7.16 15.78 2.09
C TRP A 166 6.04 15.75 3.14
N MET A 167 5.29 16.84 3.27
CA MET A 167 4.13 16.86 4.16
C MET A 167 3.09 15.80 3.79
N LEU A 168 2.77 15.65 2.51
CA LEU A 168 1.82 14.63 2.07
C LEU A 168 2.37 13.21 2.17
N ILE A 169 3.67 13.02 1.97
CA ILE A 169 4.31 11.72 2.18
C ILE A 169 4.21 11.33 3.66
N VAL A 170 4.61 12.22 4.57
CA VAL A 170 4.54 11.99 6.02
C VAL A 170 3.10 11.81 6.49
N ALA A 171 2.17 12.62 5.98
CA ALA A 171 0.74 12.49 6.28
C ALA A 171 0.19 11.14 5.83
N GLY A 172 0.58 10.69 4.65
CA GLY A 172 0.19 9.40 4.11
C GLY A 172 0.64 8.24 4.97
N PHE A 173 1.91 8.24 5.40
CA PHE A 173 2.42 7.24 6.35
C PHE A 173 1.75 7.32 7.72
N ALA A 174 1.40 8.52 8.20
CA ALA A 174 0.70 8.70 9.47
C ALA A 174 -0.73 8.12 9.41
N LEU A 175 -1.48 8.41 8.34
CA LEU A 175 -2.86 7.91 8.13
C LEU A 175 -2.94 6.40 7.87
N MET A 176 -1.81 5.77 7.55
CA MET A 176 -1.75 4.33 7.38
C MET A 176 -1.73 3.56 8.69
N TYR A 177 -1.37 4.22 9.79
CA TYR A 177 -1.36 3.60 11.10
C TYR A 177 -2.65 4.01 11.83
N PRO A 178 -3.64 3.11 11.97
CA PRO A 178 -4.95 3.44 12.53
C PRO A 178 -4.83 3.77 14.02
N SER A 179 -4.54 5.03 14.32
CA SER A 179 -4.43 5.57 15.66
C SER A 179 -4.94 6.99 15.64
N GLY A 180 -5.84 7.33 16.58
CA GLY A 180 -6.53 8.63 16.54
C GLY A 180 -5.59 9.84 16.54
N MET A 181 -4.40 9.71 17.15
CA MET A 181 -3.39 10.77 17.12
C MET A 181 -2.66 10.85 15.77
N ALA A 182 -2.30 9.71 15.15
CA ALA A 182 -1.69 9.73 13.82
C ALA A 182 -2.68 10.18 12.75
N ASP A 183 -3.96 9.83 12.90
CA ASP A 183 -5.03 10.28 12.01
C ASP A 183 -5.20 11.81 12.10
N LEU A 184 -5.24 12.36 13.31
CA LEU A 184 -5.34 13.81 13.51
C LEU A 184 -4.15 14.56 12.89
N ILE A 185 -2.93 14.06 13.11
CA ILE A 185 -1.71 14.63 12.53
C ILE A 185 -1.76 14.50 11.01
N GLY A 186 -2.16 13.34 10.49
CA GLY A 186 -2.26 13.05 9.08
C GLY A 186 -3.23 13.95 8.35
N PHE A 187 -4.47 14.04 8.84
CA PHE A 187 -5.47 14.97 8.30
C PHE A 187 -5.03 16.43 8.44
N GLY A 188 -4.40 16.80 9.55
CA GLY A 188 -3.83 18.14 9.75
C GLY A 188 -2.77 18.48 8.69
N LEU A 189 -1.87 17.56 8.38
CA LEU A 189 -0.84 17.75 7.37
C LEU A 189 -1.41 17.77 5.94
N VAL A 190 -2.38 16.92 5.61
CA VAL A 190 -3.07 16.94 4.31
C VAL A 190 -3.78 18.28 4.10
N THR A 191 -4.59 18.70 5.07
CA THR A 191 -5.35 19.95 4.99
C THR A 191 -4.44 21.16 4.91
N LEU A 192 -3.35 21.20 5.69
CA LEU A 192 -2.35 22.27 5.63
C LEU A 192 -1.64 22.31 4.28
N ALA A 193 -1.23 21.16 3.73
CA ALA A 193 -0.59 21.08 2.42
C ALA A 193 -1.52 21.56 1.29
N LEU A 194 -2.80 21.17 1.34
CA LEU A 194 -3.80 21.60 0.36
C LEU A 194 -4.16 23.09 0.52
N ALA A 195 -4.29 23.59 1.75
CA ALA A 195 -4.52 25.00 2.02
C ALA A 195 -3.36 25.86 1.49
N MET A 196 -2.11 25.44 1.73
CA MET A 196 -0.94 26.11 1.15
C MET A 196 -0.98 26.13 -0.37
N GLN A 197 -1.39 25.04 -1.02
CA GLN A 197 -1.55 25.02 -2.48
C GLN A 197 -2.67 25.93 -2.97
N TYR A 198 -3.79 26.00 -2.25
CA TYR A 198 -4.94 26.82 -2.61
C TYR A 198 -4.63 28.33 -2.49
N PHE A 199 -4.00 28.74 -1.38
CA PHE A 199 -3.61 30.15 -1.17
C PHE A 199 -2.39 30.58 -1.98
N ARG A 200 -1.64 29.64 -2.56
CA ARG A 200 -0.58 29.97 -3.51
C ARG A 200 -1.22 30.53 -4.79
N ARG A 201 -1.20 31.85 -4.93
CA ARG A 201 -1.44 32.51 -6.23
C ARG A 201 -0.49 31.90 -7.24
N ASP A 202 -1.02 31.52 -8.40
CA ASP A 202 -0.18 31.05 -9.49
C ASP A 202 0.84 32.14 -9.76
N LYS A 203 2.13 31.83 -9.53
CA LYS A 203 3.18 32.53 -10.23
C LYS A 203 3.03 32.10 -11.67
N THR A 204 2.17 32.81 -12.38
CA THR A 204 2.03 32.77 -13.84
C THR A 204 3.44 32.80 -14.41
N LEU A 205 3.75 31.79 -15.20
CA LEU A 205 4.91 31.75 -16.09
C LEU A 205 4.90 32.98 -17.00
#